data_AF-A0A857GNR4-F1
#
_entry.id   AF-A0A857GNR4-F1
#
_cell.length_a   1.000
_cell.length_b   1.000
_cell.length_c   1.000
_cell.angle_alpha   90.00
_cell.angle_beta   90.00
_cell.angle_gamma   90.00
#
_symmetry.space_group_name_H-M   'P 1'
#
loop_
_entity.id
_entity.type
_entity.pdbx_description
1 polymer ?
#
loop_
_entity_poly.entity_id
_entity_poly.type
_entity_poly.pdbx_seq_one_letter_code
_entity_poly.pdbx_strand_id
1 'polypeptide(L)' 'MGKVRQRKETGKLYLDFFYQGLRLREQTALKDTPTNRKKVEQLLAKVEAKILLDD' A
#
# COMPACT_ATOMS: atom_id res chain seq x y z
N MET A 1 0.77 -11.14 -0.48
CA MET A 1 1.57 -9.95 -0.14
C MET A 1 1.29 -8.83 -1.13
N GLY A 2 1.03 -7.64 -0.63
CA GLY A 2 0.73 -6.44 -1.38
C GLY A 2 1.96 -5.73 -1.93
N LYS A 3 1.72 -4.65 -2.68
CA LYS A 3 2.76 -3.81 -3.28
C LYS A 3 2.41 -2.34 -3.15
N VAL A 4 3.44 -1.50 -3.03
CA VAL A 4 3.32 -0.04 -3.14
C VAL A 4 3.59 0.37 -4.59
N ARG A 5 2.60 0.98 -5.23
CA ARG A 5 2.67 1.38 -6.64
C ARG A 5 2.43 2.87 -6.77
N GLN A 6 2.92 3.44 -7.87
CA GLN A 6 2.62 4.83 -8.25
C GLN A 6 1.47 4.86 -9.25
N ARG A 7 0.53 5.78 -9.06
CA ARG A 7 -0.53 6.08 -10.02
C ARG A 7 0.01 7.03 -11.09
N LYS A 8 0.03 6.59 -12.35
CA LYS A 8 0.65 7.33 -13.46
C LYS A 8 0.06 8.72 -13.64
N GLU A 9 -1.26 8.86 -13.49
CA GLU A 9 -1.95 10.13 -13.72
C GLU A 9 -1.63 11.21 -12.68
N THR A 10 -1.31 10.82 -11.43
CA THR A 10 -1.13 11.77 -10.32
C THR A 10 0.28 11.78 -9.74
N GLY A 11 1.10 10.79 -10.09
CA GLY A 11 2.40 10.53 -9.49
C GLY A 11 2.34 10.12 -8.01
N LYS A 12 1.13 9.87 -7.47
CA LYS A 12 0.92 9.51 -6.05
C LYS A 12 1.01 8.02 -5.80
N LEU A 13 1.43 7.66 -4.61
CA LEU A 13 1.54 6.27 -4.15
C LEU A 13 0.18 5.71 -3.75
N TYR A 14 -0.02 4.41 -3.95
CA TYR A 14 -1.16 3.66 -3.46
C TYR A 14 -0.72 2.25 -3.04
N LEU A 15 -1.45 1.66 -2.10
CA LEU A 15 -1.28 0.29 -1.66
C LEU A 15 -2.12 -0.62 -2.56
N ASP A 16 -1.59 -1.77 -2.96
CA ASP A 16 -2.26 -2.77 -3.80
C ASP A 16 -2.08 -4.14 -3.14
N PHE A 17 -3.10 -4.63 -2.44
CA PHE A 17 -3.02 -5.87 -1.65
C PHE A 17 -4.31 -6.68 -1.76
N PHE A 18 -4.29 -7.90 -1.23
CA PHE A 18 -5.45 -8.79 -1.19
C PHE A 18 -5.86 -9.03 0.26
N TYR A 19 -7.16 -9.08 0.50
CA TYR A 19 -7.76 -9.47 1.77
C TYR A 19 -9.07 -10.21 1.49
N GLN A 20 -9.27 -11.38 2.12
CA GLN A 20 -10.47 -12.22 1.93
C GLN A 20 -10.86 -12.46 0.46
N GLY A 21 -9.86 -12.72 -0.40
CA GLY A 21 -10.07 -12.94 -1.85
C GLY A 21 -10.36 -11.66 -2.65
N LEU A 22 -10.49 -10.50 -2.01
CA LEU A 22 -10.72 -9.21 -2.66
C LEU A 22 -9.43 -8.45 -2.86
N ARG A 23 -9.25 -7.87 -4.05
CA ARG A 23 -8.15 -6.96 -4.34
C ARG A 23 -8.51 -5.55 -3.90
N LEU A 24 -7.80 -5.04 -2.90
CA LEU A 24 -7.98 -3.71 -2.33
C LEU A 24 -6.87 -2.78 -2.83
N ARG A 25 -7.26 -1.58 -3.26
CA ARG A 25 -6.34 -0.54 -3.76
C ARG A 25 -6.58 0.78 -3.03
N GLU A 26 -5.76 1.04 -2.03
CA GLU A 26 -5.91 2.20 -1.14
C GLU A 26 -5.03 3.37 -1.59
N GLN A 27 -5.64 4.54 -1.85
CA GLN A 27 -4.94 5.72 -2.36
C GLN A 27 -4.25 6.51 -1.24
N THR A 28 -3.13 7.16 -1.56
CA THR A 28 -2.47 8.11 -0.64
C THR A 28 -2.35 9.50 -1.28
N ALA A 29 -2.13 10.52 -0.45
CA ALA A 29 -1.80 11.86 -0.92
C ALA A 29 -0.30 12.04 -1.27
N LEU A 30 0.53 11.02 -1.09
CA LEU A 30 1.99 11.13 -1.14
C LEU A 30 2.52 10.93 -2.56
N LYS A 31 3.35 11.87 -3.05
CA LYS A 31 4.10 11.68 -4.32
C LYS A 31 5.16 10.60 -4.15
N ASP A 32 5.50 9.95 -5.26
CA ASP A 32 6.58 8.94 -5.29
C ASP A 32 7.95 9.59 -5.12
N THR A 33 8.46 9.51 -3.89
CA THR A 33 9.84 9.83 -3.52
C THR A 33 10.36 8.69 -2.65
N PRO A 34 11.68 8.46 -2.55
CA PRO A 34 12.22 7.37 -1.74
C PRO A 34 11.72 7.38 -0.28
N THR A 35 11.67 8.57 0.33
CA THR A 35 11.17 8.76 1.71
C THR A 35 9.69 8.42 1.83
N ASN A 36 8.85 8.91 0.92
CA ASN A 36 7.42 8.63 0.95
C ASN A 36 7.13 7.16 0.65
N ARG A 37 7.86 6.57 -0.29
CA ARG A 37 7.76 5.15 -0.64
C ARG A 37 8.04 4.27 0.55
N LYS A 38 9.15 4.51 1.26
CA LYS A 38 9.47 3.79 2.50
C LYS A 38 8.36 3.93 3.55
N LYS A 39 7.76 5.11 3.69
CA LYS A 39 6.64 5.34 4.62
C LYS A 39 5.39 4.53 4.24
N VAL A 40 5.04 4.48 2.95
CA VAL A 40 3.89 3.70 2.46
C VAL A 40 4.17 2.19 2.53
N GLU A 41 5.41 1.76 2.32
CA GLU A 41 5.82 0.36 2.50
C GLU A 41 5.70 -0.09 3.96
N GLN A 42 6.12 0.75 4.91
CA GLN A 42 5.90 0.49 6.34
C GLN A 42 4.41 0.44 6.70
N LEU A 43 3.58 1.28 6.08
CA LEU A 43 2.13 1.22 6.25
C LEU A 43 1.56 -0.09 5.71
N LEU A 44 1.99 -0.52 4.52
CA LEU A 44 1.60 -1.79 3.93
C LEU A 44 2.00 -2.97 4.83
N ALA A 45 3.23 -2.98 5.36
CA ALA A 45 3.68 -4.02 6.28
C ALA A 45 2.79 -4.11 7.55
N LYS A 46 2.33 -2.96 8.08
CA LYS A 46 1.37 -2.93 9.20
C LYS A 46 0.00 -3.48 8.82
N VAL A 47 -0.47 -3.20 7.60
CA VAL A 47 -1.74 -3.75 7.09
C VAL A 47 -1.63 -5.27 6.95
N GLU A 48 -0.54 -5.76 6.36
CA GLU A 48 -0.30 -7.20 6.19
C GLU A 48 -0.15 -7.93 7.53
N ALA A 49 0.53 -7.32 8.51
CA ALA A 49 0.64 -7.88 9.85
C ALA A 49 -0.72 -8.01 10.54
N LYS A 50 -1.61 -7.01 10.38
CA LYS A 50 -2.98 -7.09 10.91
C LYS A 50 -3.79 -8.19 10.23
N ILE A 51 -3.72 -8.27 8.90
CA ILE A 51 -4.38 -9.35 8.15
C ILE A 51 -3.92 -10.71 8.66
N LEU A 52 -2.61 -10.89 8.90
CA LEU A 52 -2.07 -12.17 9.35
C LEU A 52 -2.41 -12.51 10.82
N LEU A 53 -2.55 -11.50 11.69
CA LEU A 53 -2.79 -11.69 13.12
C LEU A 53 -4.28 -11.75 13.48
N ASP A 54 -5.15 -11.19 12.64
CA ASP A 54 -6.61 -11.17 12.82
C ASP A 54 -7.34 -12.27 12.02
N ASP A 55 -6.62 -13.09 11.22
CA ASP A 55 -7.13 -14.32 10.54
C ASP A 55 -6.78 -15.61 11.33
#